data_AF-D2KX44-F1
#
_entry.id   AF-D2KX44-F1
#
_cell.length_a   1.000
_cell.length_b   1.000
_cell.length_c   1.000
_cell.angle_alpha   90.00
_cell.angle_beta   90.00
_cell.angle_gamma   90.00
#
_symmetry.space_group_name_H-M   'P 1'
#
loop_
_entity.id
_entity.type
_entity.pdbx_description
1 polymer ?
#
loop_
_entity_poly.entity_id
_entity_poly.type
_entity_poly.pdbx_seq_one_letter_code
_entity_poly.pdbx_strand_id
1 'polypeptide(L)' 'IEDLFMTSMFISALMTDECIRVPSPCRGNAQCVNSPGSFECQCPKGYKLGISLRDCVHIDE' A
#
# COMPACT_ATOMS: atom_id res chain seq x y z
N ILE A 1 -12.72 21.46 -15.56
CA ILE A 1 -12.69 21.80 -14.11
C ILE A 1 -12.75 20.50 -13.26
N GLU A 2 -12.38 19.35 -13.83
CA GLU A 2 -12.33 18.05 -13.11
C GLU A 2 -10.88 17.62 -12.82
N ASP A 3 -9.99 18.58 -12.50
CA ASP A 3 -8.56 18.29 -12.30
C ASP A 3 -8.04 18.80 -10.95
N LEU A 4 -8.71 19.77 -10.32
CA LEU A 4 -8.22 20.41 -9.09
C LEU A 4 -8.58 19.66 -7.78
N PHE A 5 -9.61 18.81 -7.81
CA PHE A 5 -10.02 18.01 -6.65
C PHE A 5 -9.31 16.65 -6.58
N MET A 6 -8.91 16.07 -7.73
CA MET A 6 -8.10 14.85 -7.76
C MET A 6 -6.61 15.13 -7.51
N THR A 7 -6.07 16.26 -7.99
CA THR A 7 -4.64 16.59 -7.81
C THR A 7 -4.21 16.78 -6.35
N SER A 8 -5.11 17.20 -5.44
CA SER A 8 -4.74 17.43 -4.04
C SER A 8 -4.51 16.14 -3.22
N MET A 9 -5.30 15.08 -3.47
CA MET A 9 -5.09 13.76 -2.84
C MET A 9 -3.93 12.99 -3.47
N PHE A 10 -3.75 13.06 -4.80
CA PHE A 10 -2.63 12.38 -5.47
C PHE A 10 -1.27 13.04 -5.19
N ILE A 11 -1.20 14.38 -5.11
CA ILE A 11 0.06 15.09 -4.81
C ILE A 11 0.51 14.89 -3.36
N SER A 12 -0.41 14.78 -2.41
CA SER A 12 -0.06 14.57 -1.00
C SER A 12 0.53 13.19 -0.76
N ALA A 13 0.01 12.15 -1.39
CA ALA A 13 0.55 10.78 -1.30
C ALA A 13 1.86 10.57 -2.11
N LEU A 14 2.12 11.40 -3.14
CA LEU A 14 3.40 11.39 -3.87
C LEU A 14 4.59 11.86 -3.03
N MET A 15 4.37 12.82 -2.11
CA MET A 15 5.42 13.39 -1.25
C MET A 15 5.43 12.79 0.16
N THR A 16 4.39 12.02 0.51
CA THR A 16 4.20 11.45 1.84
C THR A 16 4.43 9.96 1.76
N ASP A 17 5.39 9.47 2.55
CA ASP A 17 5.55 8.04 2.71
C ASP A 17 4.53 7.52 3.74
N GLU A 18 3.43 6.98 3.21
CA GLU A 18 2.36 6.36 4.02
C GLU A 18 2.89 5.16 4.81
N CYS A 19 3.95 4.49 4.34
CA CYS A 19 4.57 3.38 5.08
C CYS A 19 5.21 3.84 6.40
N ILE A 20 5.62 5.12 6.47
CA ILE A 20 6.18 5.73 7.67
C ILE A 20 5.08 6.44 8.49
N ARG A 21 4.10 7.05 7.82
CA ARG A 21 3.02 7.80 8.50
C ARG A 21 1.98 6.91 9.14
N VAL A 22 1.65 5.77 8.54
CA VAL A 22 0.65 4.85 9.05
C VAL A 22 1.33 3.80 9.93
N PRO A 23 0.98 3.68 11.22
CA PRO A 23 1.51 2.61 12.06
C PRO A 23 0.93 1.26 11.61
N SER A 24 1.82 0.32 11.27
CA SER A 24 1.46 -1.02 10.77
C SER A 24 0.53 -0.99 9.54
N PRO A 25 0.99 -0.41 8.41
CA PRO A 25 0.19 -0.25 7.19
C PRO A 25 -0.14 -1.61 6.56
N CYS A 26 0.76 -2.57 6.72
CA CYS A 26 0.68 -3.93 6.23
C CYS A 26 0.78 -4.93 7.39
N ARG A 27 0.22 -6.13 7.22
CA ARG A 27 0.09 -7.19 8.21
C ARG A 27 0.59 -8.52 7.65
N GLY A 28 0.92 -9.46 8.53
CA GLY A 28 1.32 -10.82 8.13
C GLY A 28 2.64 -10.89 7.37
N ASN A 29 3.70 -10.22 7.86
CA ASN A 29 5.03 -10.13 7.21
C ASN A 29 5.04 -9.47 5.82
N ALA A 30 3.97 -8.78 5.45
CA ALA A 30 3.93 -7.93 4.29
C ALA A 30 4.90 -6.74 4.42
N GLN A 31 5.61 -6.44 3.34
CA GLN A 31 6.50 -5.30 3.21
C GLN A 31 5.74 -4.13 2.61
N CYS A 32 5.76 -2.97 3.26
CA CYS A 32 5.10 -1.78 2.71
C CYS A 32 5.98 -1.13 1.64
N VAL A 33 5.37 -0.82 0.51
CA VAL A 33 5.98 -0.14 -0.63
C VAL A 33 5.21 1.14 -0.90
N ASN A 34 5.88 2.28 -0.74
CA ASN A 34 5.29 3.58 -1.04
C ASN A 34 5.07 3.70 -2.56
N SER A 35 3.87 4.10 -2.98
CA SER A 35 3.52 4.24 -4.39
C SER A 35 2.92 5.62 -4.67
N PRO A 36 3.14 6.20 -5.87
CA PRO A 36 2.61 7.51 -6.20
C PRO A 36 1.07 7.51 -6.15
N GLY A 37 0.49 8.10 -5.09
CA GLY A 37 -0.95 8.13 -4.86
C GLY A 37 -1.44 7.24 -3.70
N SER A 38 -0.62 6.33 -3.16
CA SER A 38 -1.00 5.41 -2.05
C SER A 38 0.22 4.68 -1.46
N PHE A 39 -0.02 3.60 -0.71
CA PHE A 39 0.96 2.54 -0.46
C PHE A 39 0.39 1.20 -0.91
N GLU A 40 1.29 0.28 -1.21
CA GLU A 40 0.96 -1.11 -1.53
C GLU A 40 1.74 -2.05 -0.60
N CYS A 41 1.10 -3.13 -0.21
CA CYS A 41 1.73 -4.18 0.59
C CYS A 41 2.24 -5.28 -0.34
N GLN A 42 3.51 -5.62 -0.28
CA GLN A 42 4.11 -6.74 -1.01
C GLN A 42 4.35 -7.93 -0.08
N CYS A 43 4.00 -9.11 -0.57
CA CYS A 43 4.21 -10.35 0.16
C CYS A 43 5.50 -11.06 -0.26
N PRO A 44 6.18 -11.76 0.68
CA PRO A 44 7.32 -12.59 0.35
C PRO A 44 6.92 -13.76 -0.56
N LYS A 45 7.91 -14.39 -1.21
CA LYS A 45 7.69 -15.58 -2.05
C LYS A 45 6.98 -16.68 -1.25
N GLY A 46 5.98 -17.33 -1.85
CA GLY A 46 5.12 -18.30 -1.16
C GLY A 46 3.91 -17.66 -0.47
N TYR A 47 3.71 -16.35 -0.60
CA TYR A 47 2.53 -15.64 -0.10
C TYR A 47 1.93 -14.76 -1.19
N LYS A 48 0.60 -14.59 -1.17
CA LYS A 48 -0.12 -13.60 -2.00
C LYS A 48 -0.84 -12.60 -1.11
N LEU A 49 -1.11 -11.45 -1.70
CA LEU A 49 -1.93 -10.43 -1.08
C LEU A 49 -3.37 -10.95 -0.96
N GLY A 50 -3.90 -10.93 0.26
CA GLY A 50 -5.30 -11.29 0.51
C GLY A 50 -6.28 -10.23 0.01
N ILE A 51 -7.58 -10.51 0.15
CA ILE A 51 -8.68 -9.62 -0.26
C ILE A 51 -8.60 -8.26 0.43
N SER A 52 -8.05 -8.22 1.65
CA SER A 52 -7.85 -7.01 2.44
C SER A 52 -6.71 -6.10 1.95
N LEU A 53 -5.94 -6.52 0.93
CA LEU A 53 -4.79 -5.81 0.34
C LEU A 53 -3.68 -5.41 1.33
N ARG A 54 -3.75 -5.93 2.56
CA ARG A 54 -2.82 -5.61 3.65
C ARG A 54 -2.26 -6.86 4.32
N ASP A 55 -2.94 -7.98 4.21
CA ASP A 55 -2.56 -9.25 4.81
C ASP A 55 -1.98 -10.18 3.74
N CYS A 56 -0.87 -10.83 4.05
CA CYS A 56 -0.33 -11.90 3.23
C CYS A 56 -0.93 -13.24 3.64
N VAL A 57 -1.56 -13.91 2.67
CA VAL A 57 -2.02 -15.28 2.81
C VAL A 57 -1.01 -16.21 2.19
N HIS A 58 -0.74 -17.34 2.84
CA HIS A 58 0.10 -18.37 2.22
C HIS A 58 -0.60 -18.83 0.95
N ILE A 59 0.15 -18.84 -0.15
CA ILE A 59 -0.27 -19.61 -1.31
C ILE A 59 0.39 -20.96 -1.13
N ASP A 60 -0.35 -21.88 -0.52
CA ASP A 60 0.00 -23.28 -0.63
C ASP A 60 0.18 -23.59 -2.12
N GLU A 61 1.37 -24.12 -2.47
CA GLU A 61 1.79 -24.40 -3.86
C GLU A 61 0.79 -25.28 -4.62
#